data_AF-W2KI42-F1
#
_entry.id   AF-W2KI42-F1
#
_cell.length_a   1.000
_cell.length_b   1.000
_cell.length_c   1.000
_cell.angle_alpha   90.00
_cell.angle_beta   90.00
_cell.angle_gamma   90.00
#
_symmetry.space_group_name_H-M   'P 1'
#
loop_
_entity.id
_entity.type
_entity.pdbx_description
1 polymer ?
#
loop_
_entity_poly.entity_id
_entity_poly.type
_entity_poly.pdbx_seq_one_letter_code
_entity_poly.pdbx_strand_id
1 'polypeptide(L)'
;MATSIPSASIGGKSVDCESGKLFKTTFAGSHYAICASGEAGFTAYSSDLDITVEYLDGPVSVSKPELTDESTSCEVVQEATSLTPTALALATGSKIPSGSSRQLRQESHMAMAATECDACLTTPRPCIFLHGLGNPNEDTELQDTPERTNKKFGDIRGHAPCCSEIKYAVINTVDAGWRNDTLQQKFCDHALSMSDTSDVDAGIIDNTIIVTHSMGGLVMAHALAKGKCRFSESTSWVALSSPMTGSMAPDYLQGICTSKNKKVVVGLLDLIGECPVFKARLSTIYQGGKYSSPTIDAASNVQ
;
A
#
# COMPACT_ATOMS: atom_id res chain seq x y z
N MET A 1 -6.28 -18.23 -17.78
CA MET A 1 -6.02 -18.39 -19.23
C MET A 1 -6.67 -17.22 -19.95
N ALA A 2 -5.98 -16.61 -20.92
CA ALA A 2 -6.54 -15.52 -21.73
C ALA A 2 -7.27 -16.10 -22.96
N THR A 3 -8.57 -15.76 -23.10
CA THR A 3 -9.43 -16.27 -24.18
C THR A 3 -10.01 -15.10 -24.97
N SER A 4 -10.00 -15.19 -26.30
CA SER A 4 -10.52 -14.12 -27.18
C SER A 4 -12.01 -13.87 -26.95
N ILE A 5 -12.44 -12.61 -26.95
CA ILE A 5 -13.84 -12.19 -26.82
C ILE A 5 -14.17 -11.09 -27.83
N PRO A 6 -15.43 -11.01 -28.30
CA PRO A 6 -15.82 -10.00 -29.29
C PRO A 6 -16.00 -8.60 -28.68
N SER A 7 -16.33 -8.50 -27.40
CA SER A 7 -16.59 -7.24 -26.70
C SER A 7 -16.64 -7.44 -25.18
N ALA A 8 -16.40 -6.36 -24.45
CA ALA A 8 -16.54 -6.29 -23.00
C ALA A 8 -17.17 -4.96 -22.58
N SER A 9 -17.77 -4.93 -21.39
CA SER A 9 -18.24 -3.69 -20.75
C SER A 9 -18.06 -3.72 -19.24
N ILE A 10 -17.89 -2.54 -18.64
CA ILE A 10 -17.82 -2.31 -17.19
C ILE A 10 -18.89 -1.30 -16.83
N GLY A 11 -19.81 -1.67 -15.93
CA GLY A 11 -20.92 -0.78 -15.53
C GLY A 11 -21.81 -0.34 -16.70
N GLY A 12 -21.96 -1.19 -17.71
CA GLY A 12 -22.70 -0.88 -18.94
C GLY A 12 -21.96 0.01 -19.94
N LYS A 13 -20.73 0.46 -19.64
CA LYS A 13 -19.88 1.19 -20.60
C LYS A 13 -19.00 0.21 -21.35
N SER A 14 -18.97 0.29 -22.67
CA SER A 14 -18.12 -0.58 -23.50
C SER A 14 -16.64 -0.33 -23.20
N VAL A 15 -15.86 -1.41 -23.09
CA VAL A 15 -14.40 -1.34 -23.13
C VAL A 15 -14.01 -1.12 -24.58
N ASP A 16 -13.33 0.00 -24.85
CA ASP A 16 -12.83 0.29 -26.19
C ASP A 16 -11.47 -0.40 -26.39
N CYS A 17 -11.31 -1.05 -27.54
CA CYS A 17 -10.09 -1.73 -27.91
C CYS A 17 -9.82 -1.56 -29.40
N GLU A 18 -9.14 -0.46 -29.74
CA GLU A 18 -8.87 -0.05 -31.12
C GLU A 18 -8.15 -1.13 -31.94
N SER A 19 -7.33 -1.97 -31.29
CA SER A 19 -6.61 -3.06 -31.95
C SER A 19 -7.50 -4.23 -32.37
N GLY A 20 -8.73 -4.31 -31.83
CA GLY A 20 -9.64 -5.43 -31.98
C GLY A 20 -9.17 -6.74 -31.32
N LYS A 21 -8.04 -6.73 -30.61
CA LYS A 21 -7.47 -7.91 -29.94
C LYS A 21 -7.86 -7.92 -28.46
N LEU A 22 -9.11 -8.27 -28.22
CA LEU A 22 -9.69 -8.30 -26.88
C LEU A 22 -9.74 -9.73 -26.32
N PHE A 23 -9.31 -9.89 -25.07
CA PHE A 23 -9.30 -11.18 -24.37
C PHE A 23 -9.93 -11.06 -22.99
N LYS A 24 -10.57 -12.13 -22.49
CA LYS A 24 -10.94 -12.27 -21.09
C LYS A 24 -9.93 -13.11 -20.34
N THR A 25 -9.69 -12.77 -19.09
CA THR A 25 -8.99 -13.63 -18.13
C THR A 25 -9.56 -13.45 -16.72
N THR A 26 -9.10 -14.25 -15.77
CA THR A 26 -9.42 -14.12 -14.36
C THR A 26 -8.13 -14.31 -13.57
N PHE A 27 -7.90 -13.43 -12.61
CA PHE A 27 -6.72 -13.46 -11.74
C PHE A 27 -7.15 -13.07 -10.33
N ALA A 28 -6.72 -13.85 -9.34
CA ALA A 28 -7.05 -13.63 -7.93
C ALA A 28 -8.55 -13.43 -7.62
N GLY A 29 -9.44 -14.05 -8.41
CA GLY A 29 -10.90 -13.92 -8.28
C GLY A 29 -11.51 -12.74 -9.05
N SER A 30 -10.70 -11.81 -9.58
CA SER A 30 -11.16 -10.67 -10.38
C SER A 30 -11.11 -10.96 -11.87
N HIS A 31 -12.10 -10.44 -12.59
CA HIS A 31 -12.24 -10.59 -14.04
C HIS A 31 -11.56 -9.44 -14.77
N TYR A 32 -10.88 -9.74 -15.87
CA TYR A 32 -10.18 -8.72 -16.67
C TYR A 32 -10.49 -8.87 -18.16
N ALA A 33 -10.75 -7.73 -18.81
CA ALA A 33 -10.76 -7.59 -20.25
C ALA A 33 -9.42 -6.98 -20.71
N ILE A 34 -8.63 -7.72 -21.47
CA ILE A 34 -7.30 -7.32 -21.93
C ILE A 34 -7.39 -6.84 -23.38
N CYS A 35 -7.10 -5.56 -23.61
CA CYS A 35 -6.88 -5.02 -24.94
C CYS A 35 -5.39 -5.02 -25.28
N ALA A 36 -4.99 -5.86 -26.24
CA ALA A 36 -3.59 -5.97 -26.63
C ALA A 36 -3.22 -4.96 -27.73
N SER A 37 -2.15 -4.19 -27.52
CA SER A 37 -1.69 -3.12 -28.42
C SER A 37 -0.44 -3.50 -29.22
N GLY A 38 -0.10 -4.79 -29.30
CA GLY A 38 1.09 -5.26 -30.01
C GLY A 38 2.36 -4.92 -29.23
N GLU A 39 3.35 -4.34 -29.89
CA GLU A 39 4.64 -3.98 -29.26
C GLU A 39 4.51 -2.84 -28.24
N ALA A 40 3.42 -2.06 -28.28
CA ALA A 40 3.15 -1.02 -27.30
C ALA A 40 2.64 -1.55 -25.95
N GLY A 41 2.46 -2.87 -25.80
CA GLY A 41 1.96 -3.47 -24.57
C GLY A 41 0.49 -3.88 -24.61
N PHE A 42 -0.19 -3.77 -23.47
CA PHE A 42 -1.62 -4.01 -23.36
C PHE A 42 -2.22 -3.26 -22.16
N THR A 43 -3.53 -3.04 -22.22
CA THR A 43 -4.30 -2.55 -21.08
C THR A 43 -5.26 -3.66 -20.62
N ALA A 44 -5.22 -4.00 -19.33
CA ALA A 44 -6.18 -4.90 -18.71
C ALA A 44 -7.19 -4.07 -17.90
N TYR A 45 -8.44 -4.08 -18.35
CA TYR A 45 -9.55 -3.40 -17.72
C TYR A 45 -10.29 -4.32 -16.76
N SER A 46 -10.63 -3.81 -15.58
CA SER A 46 -11.42 -4.52 -14.56
C SER A 46 -12.38 -3.56 -13.88
N SER A 47 -13.35 -4.10 -13.14
CA SER A 47 -14.25 -3.32 -12.31
C SER A 47 -13.53 -2.52 -11.21
N ASP A 48 -12.36 -2.99 -10.76
CA ASP A 48 -11.66 -2.45 -9.59
C ASP A 48 -10.42 -1.62 -9.95
N LEU A 49 -9.69 -2.00 -11.00
CA LEU A 49 -8.40 -1.40 -11.38
C LEU A 49 -8.10 -1.65 -12.86
N ASP A 50 -7.64 -0.60 -13.54
CA ASP A 50 -7.03 -0.71 -14.87
C ASP A 50 -5.51 -0.86 -14.75
N ILE A 51 -4.95 -1.83 -15.48
CA ILE A 51 -3.51 -2.11 -15.49
C ILE A 51 -2.98 -1.84 -16.90
N THR A 52 -2.09 -0.86 -17.03
CA THR A 52 -1.34 -0.62 -18.26
C THR A 52 0.01 -1.31 -18.17
N VAL A 53 0.32 -2.14 -19.16
CA VAL A 53 1.61 -2.82 -19.30
C VAL A 53 2.31 -2.29 -20.52
N GLU A 54 3.57 -1.88 -20.35
CA GLU A 54 4.49 -1.48 -21.41
C GLU A 54 5.64 -2.48 -21.46
N TYR A 55 6.10 -2.83 -22.67
CA TYR A 55 7.29 -3.68 -22.83
C TYR A 55 8.54 -2.81 -22.91
N LEU A 56 9.61 -3.28 -22.29
CA LEU A 56 10.93 -2.66 -22.39
C LEU A 56 11.57 -2.99 -23.74
N ASP A 57 12.38 -2.06 -24.27
CA ASP A 57 13.12 -2.23 -25.53
C ASP A 57 14.08 -3.43 -25.54
N GLY A 58 14.44 -3.94 -24.36
CA GLY A 58 15.31 -5.08 -24.20
C GLY A 58 15.10 -5.81 -22.88
N PRO A 59 15.58 -7.06 -22.78
CA PRO A 59 15.47 -7.84 -21.56
C PRO A 59 16.28 -7.21 -20.43
N VAL A 60 15.72 -7.23 -19.22
CA VAL A 60 16.47 -6.90 -18.01
C VAL A 60 17.31 -8.10 -17.63
N SER A 61 18.64 -7.91 -17.57
CA SER A 61 19.55 -8.93 -17.09
C SER A 61 19.40 -9.10 -15.58
N VAL A 62 18.72 -10.16 -15.15
CA VAL A 62 18.68 -10.59 -13.74
C VAL A 62 19.80 -11.60 -13.53
N SER A 63 20.87 -11.17 -12.87
CA SER A 63 21.96 -12.06 -12.47
C SER A 63 21.52 -12.99 -11.35
N LYS A 64 21.89 -14.27 -11.43
CA LYS A 64 21.73 -15.20 -10.30
C LYS A 64 22.47 -14.61 -9.08
N PRO A 65 21.81 -14.47 -7.92
CA PRO A 65 22.47 -13.99 -6.72
C PRO A 65 23.56 -14.98 -6.27
N GLU A 66 24.67 -14.44 -5.75
CA GLU A 66 25.69 -15.25 -5.08
C GLU A 66 25.14 -15.74 -3.73
N LEU A 67 25.22 -17.04 -3.50
CA LEU A 67 24.81 -17.67 -2.25
C LEU A 67 25.99 -17.62 -1.28
N THR A 68 25.78 -17.01 -0.11
CA THR A 68 26.82 -16.76 0.89
C THR A 68 26.93 -17.86 1.94
N ASP A 69 26.05 -18.85 1.89
CA ASP A 69 25.90 -19.96 2.86
C ASP A 69 26.49 -21.28 2.36
N GLU A 70 27.40 -21.23 1.38
CA GLU A 70 28.03 -22.38 0.71
C GLU A 70 27.06 -23.29 -0.08
N SER A 71 25.79 -22.93 -0.17
CA SER A 71 24.82 -23.68 -0.98
C SER A 71 25.05 -23.48 -2.48
N THR A 72 24.82 -24.53 -3.28
CA THR A 72 24.98 -24.48 -4.75
C THR A 72 23.70 -24.05 -5.48
N SER A 73 22.55 -24.17 -4.81
CA SER A 73 21.23 -23.82 -5.33
C SER A 73 20.25 -23.55 -4.20
N CYS A 74 19.31 -22.62 -4.44
CA CYS A 74 18.14 -22.44 -3.58
C CYS A 74 17.16 -23.61 -3.76
N GLU A 75 16.43 -23.94 -2.69
CA GLU A 75 15.25 -24.80 -2.80
C GLU A 75 14.21 -24.16 -3.73
N VAL A 76 13.56 -24.98 -4.56
CA VAL A 76 12.49 -24.50 -5.45
C VAL A 76 11.24 -24.26 -4.61
N VAL A 77 11.02 -23.01 -4.24
CA VAL A 77 9.86 -22.61 -3.43
C VAL A 77 8.56 -22.57 -4.26
N GLN A 78 8.67 -22.49 -5.59
CA GLN A 78 7.52 -22.40 -6.47
C GLN A 78 7.81 -23.02 -7.85
N GLU A 79 6.86 -23.81 -8.35
CA GLU A 79 6.93 -24.35 -9.70
C GLU A 79 6.63 -23.28 -10.76
N ALA A 80 7.28 -23.40 -11.92
CA ALA A 80 7.06 -22.51 -13.05
C ALA A 80 5.60 -22.60 -13.51
N THR A 81 4.92 -21.45 -13.61
CA THR A 81 3.55 -21.40 -14.10
C THR A 81 3.52 -21.67 -15.60
N SER A 82 2.78 -22.68 -16.04
CA SER A 82 2.58 -22.95 -17.47
C SER A 82 1.72 -21.85 -18.10
N LEU A 83 2.21 -21.21 -19.16
CA LEU A 83 1.46 -20.20 -19.91
C LEU A 83 0.89 -20.79 -21.20
N THR A 84 -0.33 -20.37 -21.56
CA THR A 84 -0.86 -20.63 -22.91
C THR A 84 -0.08 -19.81 -23.93
N PRO A 85 -0.07 -20.19 -25.22
CA PRO A 85 0.60 -19.41 -26.26
C PRO A 85 0.16 -17.93 -26.30
N THR A 86 -1.14 -17.66 -26.11
CA THR A 86 -1.69 -16.31 -26.02
C THR A 86 -1.19 -15.57 -24.78
N ALA A 87 -1.20 -16.22 -23.61
CA ALA A 87 -0.73 -15.61 -22.36
C ALA A 87 0.78 -15.32 -22.41
N LEU A 88 1.57 -16.23 -23.01
CA LEU A 88 2.99 -16.03 -23.24
C LEU A 88 3.23 -14.84 -24.16
N ALA A 89 2.48 -14.72 -25.26
CA ALA A 89 2.58 -13.59 -26.19
C ALA A 89 2.22 -12.25 -25.53
N LEU A 90 1.20 -12.22 -24.66
CA LEU A 90 0.85 -11.05 -23.85
C LEU A 90 1.91 -10.73 -22.77
N ALA A 91 2.60 -11.74 -22.25
CA ALA A 91 3.62 -11.50 -21.22
C ALA A 91 4.95 -11.00 -21.81
N THR A 92 5.26 -11.38 -23.06
CA THR A 92 6.56 -11.10 -23.69
C THR A 92 6.50 -10.09 -24.83
N GLY A 93 5.32 -9.59 -25.18
CA GLY A 93 5.12 -8.75 -26.36
C GLY A 93 5.31 -9.46 -27.70
N SER A 94 5.37 -10.80 -27.70
CA SER A 94 5.47 -11.57 -28.92
C SER A 94 4.16 -11.52 -29.72
N LYS A 95 4.25 -11.90 -31.01
CA LYS A 95 3.07 -11.95 -31.89
C LYS A 95 2.01 -12.90 -31.32
N ILE A 96 0.83 -12.36 -31.03
CA ILE A 96 -0.30 -13.16 -30.55
C ILE A 96 -0.71 -14.15 -31.64
N PRO A 97 -0.79 -15.47 -31.34
CA PRO A 97 -1.20 -16.47 -32.30
C PRO A 97 -2.59 -16.19 -32.86
N SER A 98 -2.72 -16.14 -34.18
CA SER A 98 -4.02 -16.11 -34.85
C SER A 98 -4.64 -17.50 -34.75
N GLY A 99 -5.65 -17.67 -33.89
CA GLY A 99 -6.34 -18.95 -33.73
C GLY A 99 -7.08 -19.35 -35.01
N SER A 100 -6.76 -20.52 -35.57
CA SER A 100 -7.51 -21.18 -36.64
C SER A 100 -8.53 -22.19 -36.11
N SER A 101 -8.98 -22.07 -34.87
CA SER A 101 -10.06 -22.94 -34.36
C SER A 101 -11.38 -22.54 -35.02
N ARG A 102 -12.07 -23.50 -35.64
CA ARG A 102 -13.49 -23.36 -36.02
C ARG A 102 -14.24 -22.68 -34.88
N GLN A 103 -14.88 -21.53 -35.16
CA GLN A 103 -15.73 -20.80 -34.22
C GLN A 103 -16.95 -21.65 -33.86
N LEU A 104 -16.81 -22.55 -32.89
CA LEU A 104 -17.92 -23.28 -32.30
C LEU A 104 -18.45 -22.45 -31.13
N ARG A 105 -19.60 -21.81 -31.38
CA ARG A 105 -20.27 -20.78 -30.57
C ARG A 105 -19.45 -19.50 -30.39
N GLN A 106 -20.08 -18.37 -30.70
CA GLN A 106 -19.54 -17.04 -30.42
C GLN A 106 -19.31 -16.93 -28.92
N GLU A 107 -18.06 -16.75 -28.50
CA GLU A 107 -17.74 -16.38 -27.11
C GLU A 107 -18.55 -15.14 -26.76
N SER A 108 -19.30 -15.22 -25.66
CA SER A 108 -20.26 -14.18 -25.29
C SER A 108 -19.54 -12.91 -24.85
N HIS A 109 -20.19 -11.77 -25.08
CA HIS A 109 -19.81 -10.47 -24.50
C HIS A 109 -19.52 -10.62 -22.99
N MET A 110 -18.41 -10.05 -22.54
CA MET A 110 -18.00 -10.05 -21.14
C MET A 110 -18.56 -8.80 -20.45
N ALA A 111 -19.62 -8.97 -19.68
CA ALA A 111 -20.15 -7.90 -18.84
C ALA A 111 -19.54 -7.98 -17.44
N MET A 112 -18.96 -6.87 -16.98
CA MET A 112 -18.53 -6.67 -15.59
C MET A 112 -19.42 -5.59 -14.97
N ALA A 113 -19.85 -5.80 -13.72
CA ALA A 113 -20.46 -4.73 -12.96
C ALA A 113 -19.40 -3.64 -12.70
N ALA A 114 -19.80 -2.37 -12.66
CA ALA A 114 -18.91 -1.36 -12.09
C ALA A 114 -18.80 -1.64 -10.59
N THR A 115 -17.59 -1.58 -10.04
CA THR A 115 -17.41 -1.53 -8.60
C THR A 115 -17.61 -0.09 -8.18
N GLU A 116 -18.80 0.24 -7.69
CA GLU A 116 -19.07 1.53 -7.05
C GLU A 116 -18.92 1.34 -5.53
N CYS A 117 -17.97 2.04 -4.94
CA CYS A 117 -17.79 2.12 -3.49
C CYS A 117 -18.67 3.24 -2.91
N ASP A 118 -19.92 3.34 -3.36
CA ASP A 118 -20.80 4.48 -3.05
C ASP A 118 -21.53 4.29 -1.72
N ALA A 119 -21.67 3.04 -1.27
CA ALA A 119 -22.30 2.69 0.00
C ALA A 119 -21.39 1.77 0.82
N CYS A 120 -21.41 1.95 2.15
CA CYS A 120 -20.74 1.00 3.02
C CYS A 120 -21.49 -0.33 3.05
N LEU A 121 -20.76 -1.43 2.89
CA LEU A 121 -21.31 -2.80 2.99
C LEU A 121 -21.58 -3.23 4.44
N THR A 122 -21.15 -2.43 5.41
CA THR A 122 -21.34 -2.66 6.84
C THR A 122 -22.00 -1.44 7.49
N THR A 123 -22.48 -1.58 8.72
CA THR A 123 -22.91 -0.42 9.50
C THR A 123 -21.75 0.59 9.60
N PRO A 124 -21.96 1.87 9.19
CA PRO A 124 -20.96 2.92 9.34
C PRO A 124 -20.52 3.09 10.79
N ARG A 125 -19.24 3.38 11.00
CA ARG A 125 -18.59 3.44 12.31
C ARG A 125 -17.78 4.73 12.46
N PRO A 126 -17.53 5.21 13.69
CA PRO A 126 -16.55 6.26 13.92
C PRO A 126 -15.19 5.89 13.32
N CYS A 127 -14.60 6.83 12.58
CA CYS A 127 -13.30 6.66 11.94
C CYS A 127 -12.26 7.59 12.52
N ILE A 128 -11.11 7.03 12.89
CA ILE A 128 -9.93 7.79 13.33
C ILE A 128 -8.79 7.69 12.33
N PHE A 129 -8.24 8.85 11.98
CA PHE A 129 -7.09 8.97 11.10
C PHE A 129 -5.83 9.30 11.91
N LEU A 130 -4.89 8.36 11.90
CA LEU A 130 -3.62 8.38 12.62
C LEU A 130 -2.47 8.53 11.65
N HIS A 131 -1.87 9.71 11.60
CA HIS A 131 -0.87 10.04 10.58
C HIS A 131 0.52 9.46 10.89
N GLY A 132 1.38 9.42 9.87
CA GLY A 132 2.78 9.03 10.00
C GLY A 132 3.74 10.19 10.29
N LEU A 133 4.97 10.11 9.79
CA LEU A 133 6.11 11.00 10.06
C LEU A 133 5.88 12.49 9.80
N GLY A 134 6.40 13.36 10.65
CA GLY A 134 6.66 14.77 10.31
C GLY A 134 5.55 15.75 10.68
N ASN A 135 4.71 15.43 11.67
CA ASN A 135 3.82 16.41 12.28
C ASN A 135 4.47 16.91 13.58
N PRO A 136 4.77 18.21 13.74
CA PRO A 136 5.32 18.76 14.98
C PRO A 136 4.24 19.11 16.01
N ASN A 137 2.98 19.19 15.58
CA ASN A 137 1.86 19.61 16.42
C ASN A 137 1.39 18.47 17.33
N GLU A 138 0.74 18.84 18.43
CA GLU A 138 0.14 17.92 19.39
C GLU A 138 -1.15 18.53 19.90
N ASP A 139 -2.23 17.74 19.95
CA ASP A 139 -3.49 18.09 20.61
C ASP A 139 -3.99 16.95 21.48
N THR A 140 -4.60 17.30 22.61
CA THR A 140 -5.28 16.33 23.47
C THR A 140 -6.60 15.85 22.88
N GLU A 141 -7.27 16.72 22.12
CA GLU A 141 -8.58 16.44 21.52
C GLU A 141 -8.47 16.08 20.04
N LEU A 142 -9.33 15.18 19.62
CA LEU A 142 -9.49 14.80 18.23
C LEU A 142 -10.05 15.97 17.40
N GLN A 143 -9.52 16.16 16.20
CA GLN A 143 -9.91 17.26 15.32
C GLN A 143 -10.85 16.77 14.22
N ASP A 144 -11.81 17.61 13.82
CA ASP A 144 -12.73 17.33 12.70
C ASP A 144 -12.07 17.50 11.32
N THR A 145 -10.88 18.11 11.29
CA THR A 145 -10.25 18.55 10.06
C THR A 145 -8.74 18.30 10.07
N PRO A 146 -8.10 18.09 8.90
CA PRO A 146 -6.73 17.58 8.81
C PRO A 146 -5.64 18.67 8.88
N GLU A 147 -5.97 19.95 9.00
CA GLU A 147 -5.07 21.10 8.85
C GLU A 147 -3.88 21.02 9.81
N ARG A 148 -4.14 20.59 11.06
CA ARG A 148 -3.11 20.50 12.10
C ARG A 148 -2.20 19.29 11.97
N THR A 149 -2.46 18.41 11.00
CA THR A 149 -1.63 17.25 10.66
C THR A 149 -0.78 17.47 9.40
N ASN A 150 -0.64 18.73 8.95
CA ASN A 150 -0.08 19.09 7.64
C ASN A 150 -0.87 18.50 6.46
N LYS A 151 -2.18 18.28 6.64
CA LYS A 151 -3.09 17.74 5.61
C LYS A 151 -2.62 16.39 5.04
N LYS A 152 -1.97 15.55 5.84
CA LYS A 152 -1.38 14.28 5.38
C LYS A 152 -2.37 13.31 4.73
N PHE A 153 -3.61 13.31 5.20
CA PHE A 153 -4.68 12.51 4.63
C PHE A 153 -5.56 13.30 3.64
N GLY A 154 -5.35 14.61 3.50
CA GLY A 154 -6.35 15.50 2.91
C GLY A 154 -7.67 15.48 3.70
N ASP A 155 -8.68 16.13 3.14
CA ASP A 155 -10.05 16.07 3.66
C ASP A 155 -10.75 14.86 3.03
N ILE A 156 -11.11 13.89 3.86
CA ILE A 156 -11.73 12.61 3.44
C ILE A 156 -13.25 12.65 3.61
N ARG A 157 -13.81 13.75 4.13
CA ARG A 157 -15.25 13.90 4.30
C ARG A 157 -15.95 13.77 2.94
N GLY A 158 -17.02 12.98 2.90
CA GLY A 158 -17.74 12.65 1.66
C GLY A 158 -17.09 11.57 0.80
N HIS A 159 -15.91 11.06 1.17
CA HIS A 159 -15.17 10.04 0.42
C HIS A 159 -14.92 8.74 1.20
N ALA A 160 -15.48 8.63 2.41
CA ALA A 160 -15.41 7.42 3.23
C ALA A 160 -16.82 7.00 3.69
N PRO A 161 -17.60 6.28 2.86
CA PRO A 161 -19.01 5.96 3.14
C PRO A 161 -19.19 5.03 4.35
N CYS A 162 -18.12 4.35 4.78
CA CYS A 162 -18.12 3.52 5.99
C CYS A 162 -17.87 4.29 7.29
N CYS A 163 -17.57 5.59 7.22
CA CYS A 163 -17.36 6.42 8.37
C CYS A 163 -18.65 7.14 8.75
N SER A 164 -19.19 6.87 9.94
CA SER A 164 -20.30 7.66 10.49
C SER A 164 -19.84 9.04 10.95
N GLU A 165 -18.59 9.14 11.40
CA GLU A 165 -17.87 10.37 11.68
C GLU A 165 -16.38 10.18 11.37
N ILE A 166 -15.68 11.28 11.12
CA ILE A 166 -14.26 11.29 10.79
C ILE A 166 -13.55 12.23 11.76
N LYS A 167 -12.53 11.70 12.43
CA LYS A 167 -11.67 12.45 13.33
C LYS A 167 -10.20 12.23 12.98
N TYR A 168 -9.40 13.26 13.21
CA TYR A 168 -7.95 13.26 13.00
C TYR A 168 -7.25 13.42 14.34
N ALA A 169 -6.35 12.50 14.67
CA ALA A 169 -5.47 12.68 15.82
C ALA A 169 -4.27 13.55 15.42
N VAL A 170 -3.98 14.58 16.21
CA VAL A 170 -2.84 15.48 16.00
C VAL A 170 -1.76 15.13 17.00
N ILE A 171 -0.74 14.40 16.55
CA ILE A 171 0.28 13.83 17.43
C ILE A 171 1.67 14.25 16.95
N ASN A 172 2.59 14.58 17.87
CA ASN A 172 3.96 14.86 17.50
C ASN A 172 4.63 13.56 17.02
N THR A 173 5.05 13.59 15.75
CA THR A 173 5.72 12.50 15.03
C THR A 173 7.00 12.99 14.36
N VAL A 174 7.60 14.03 14.93
CA VAL A 174 8.94 14.52 14.60
C VAL A 174 9.93 13.99 15.65
N ASP A 175 9.55 14.11 16.92
CA ASP A 175 10.44 13.85 18.07
C ASP A 175 10.33 12.42 18.62
N ALA A 176 9.26 11.70 18.26
CA ALA A 176 9.00 10.33 18.67
C ALA A 176 8.90 9.39 17.46
N GLY A 177 9.76 8.37 17.43
CA GLY A 177 9.69 7.28 16.46
C GLY A 177 8.73 6.17 16.89
N TRP A 178 8.39 5.26 15.98
CA TRP A 178 7.30 4.29 16.18
C TRP A 178 7.47 3.30 17.35
N ARG A 179 8.70 3.11 17.84
CA ARG A 179 9.02 2.28 19.02
C ARG A 179 8.85 3.02 20.34
N ASN A 180 8.53 4.32 20.31
CA ASN A 180 8.38 5.14 21.51
C ASN A 180 7.10 4.73 22.26
N ASP A 181 7.27 4.41 23.54
CA ASP A 181 6.20 3.84 24.36
C ASP A 181 5.04 4.82 24.61
N THR A 182 5.36 6.11 24.81
CA THR A 182 4.38 7.18 24.99
C THR A 182 3.60 7.44 23.70
N LEU A 183 4.26 7.44 22.55
CA LEU A 183 3.60 7.60 21.25
C LEU A 183 2.61 6.46 20.97
N GLN A 184 3.00 5.23 21.27
CA GLN A 184 2.14 4.06 21.17
C GLN A 184 0.91 4.17 22.08
N GLN A 185 1.10 4.67 23.31
CA GLN A 185 -0.02 4.89 24.24
C GLN A 185 -0.99 5.94 23.70
N LYS A 186 -0.49 7.08 23.21
CA LYS A 186 -1.33 8.13 22.62
C LYS A 186 -2.19 7.62 21.46
N PHE A 187 -1.64 6.75 20.61
CA PHE A 187 -2.40 6.12 19.52
C PHE A 187 -3.55 5.27 20.06
N CYS A 188 -3.32 4.50 21.12
CA CYS A 188 -4.37 3.73 21.80
C CYS A 188 -5.40 4.66 22.45
N ASP A 189 -4.98 5.65 23.22
CA ASP A 189 -5.87 6.55 23.96
C ASP A 189 -6.82 7.31 23.01
N HIS A 190 -6.30 7.85 21.91
CA HIS A 190 -7.13 8.50 20.90
C HIS A 190 -8.08 7.54 20.18
N ALA A 191 -7.65 6.30 19.92
CA ALA A 191 -8.51 5.31 19.29
C ALA A 191 -9.62 4.83 20.24
N LEU A 192 -9.32 4.69 21.54
CA LEU A 192 -10.29 4.36 22.58
C LEU A 192 -11.35 5.46 22.73
N SER A 193 -10.97 6.73 22.56
CA SER A 193 -11.92 7.86 22.67
C SER A 193 -12.89 8.00 21.49
N MET A 194 -12.78 7.18 20.45
CA MET A 194 -13.62 7.30 19.24
C MET A 194 -15.03 6.76 19.40
N SER A 195 -15.23 5.79 20.29
CA SER A 195 -16.52 5.14 20.49
C SER A 195 -16.80 4.99 21.96
N ASP A 196 -17.98 5.43 22.39
CA ASP A 196 -18.48 5.26 23.75
C ASP A 196 -18.64 3.78 24.15
N THR A 197 -18.61 2.87 23.18
CA THR A 197 -18.64 1.42 23.42
C THR A 197 -17.27 0.82 23.71
N SER A 198 -16.19 1.58 23.55
CA SER A 198 -14.84 1.15 23.90
C SER A 198 -14.70 0.94 25.41
N ASP A 199 -13.96 -0.08 25.82
CA ASP A 199 -13.62 -0.32 27.21
C ASP A 199 -12.25 0.31 27.50
N VAL A 200 -12.28 1.52 28.04
CA VAL A 200 -11.06 2.30 28.35
C VAL A 200 -10.21 1.60 29.42
N ASP A 201 -10.84 1.02 30.44
CA ASP A 201 -10.13 0.38 31.56
C ASP A 201 -9.45 -0.92 31.10
N ALA A 202 -10.08 -1.68 30.20
CA ALA A 202 -9.51 -2.89 29.62
C ALA A 202 -8.69 -2.66 28.35
N GLY A 203 -8.59 -1.42 27.87
CA GLY A 203 -7.87 -1.05 26.65
C GLY A 203 -8.44 -1.67 25.37
N ILE A 204 -9.76 -1.86 25.29
CA ILE A 204 -10.43 -2.47 24.14
C ILE A 204 -11.06 -1.37 23.28
N ILE A 205 -10.54 -1.20 22.06
CA ILE A 205 -11.11 -0.29 21.07
C ILE A 205 -12.27 -1.04 20.40
N ASP A 206 -13.47 -0.48 20.52
CA ASP A 206 -14.70 -1.08 19.99
C ASP A 206 -15.36 -0.16 18.95
N ASN A 207 -16.08 -0.77 18.02
CA ASN A 207 -16.95 -0.11 17.03
C ASN A 207 -16.25 1.01 16.24
N THR A 208 -14.95 0.88 15.96
CA THR A 208 -14.14 1.94 15.36
C THR A 208 -13.44 1.44 14.10
N ILE A 209 -13.36 2.29 13.08
CA ILE A 209 -12.47 2.07 11.92
C ILE A 209 -11.22 2.91 12.13
N ILE A 210 -10.09 2.24 12.30
CA ILE A 210 -8.78 2.88 12.48
C ILE A 210 -8.10 2.97 11.13
N VAL A 211 -7.70 4.16 10.73
CA VAL A 211 -6.96 4.41 9.49
C VAL A 211 -5.58 4.95 9.85
N THR A 212 -4.54 4.21 9.50
CA THR A 212 -3.14 4.62 9.74
C THR A 212 -2.42 4.86 8.42
N HIS A 213 -1.47 5.80 8.40
CA HIS A 213 -0.62 6.02 7.24
C HIS A 213 0.86 6.01 7.61
N SER A 214 1.69 5.40 6.75
CA SER A 214 3.15 5.42 6.85
C SER A 214 3.61 4.93 8.24
N MET A 215 4.48 5.67 8.94
CA MET A 215 4.93 5.30 10.29
C MET A 215 3.76 5.08 11.28
N GLY A 216 2.60 5.70 11.08
CA GLY A 216 1.45 5.53 11.95
C GLY A 216 0.99 4.07 12.06
N GLY A 217 1.11 3.28 10.99
CA GLY A 217 0.77 1.86 11.06
C GLY A 217 1.78 1.05 11.87
N LEU A 218 3.06 1.41 11.85
CA LEU A 218 4.08 0.80 12.72
C LEU A 218 3.83 1.11 14.19
N VAL A 219 3.39 2.33 14.51
CA VAL A 219 3.03 2.72 15.88
C VAL A 219 1.88 1.86 16.37
N MET A 220 0.79 1.77 15.59
CA MET A 220 -0.40 0.98 15.95
C MET A 220 -0.06 -0.51 16.09
N ALA A 221 0.65 -1.09 15.10
CA ALA A 221 1.08 -2.49 15.15
C ALA A 221 1.85 -2.81 16.45
N HIS A 222 2.79 -1.95 16.82
CA HIS A 222 3.62 -2.17 18.00
C HIS A 222 2.86 -1.91 19.30
N ALA A 223 1.90 -0.98 19.31
CA ALA A 223 1.02 -0.78 20.45
C ALA A 223 0.17 -2.04 20.74
N LEU A 224 -0.37 -2.65 19.68
CA LEU A 224 -1.10 -3.93 19.77
C LEU A 224 -0.19 -5.08 20.22
N ALA A 225 1.00 -5.21 19.63
CA ALA A 225 1.96 -6.26 19.97
C ALA A 225 2.42 -6.20 21.44
N LYS A 226 2.48 -5.01 22.01
CA LYS A 226 2.80 -4.79 23.44
C LYS A 226 1.57 -4.89 24.36
N GLY A 227 0.37 -5.09 23.83
CA GLY A 227 -0.86 -5.13 24.61
C GLY A 227 -1.24 -3.80 25.25
N LYS A 228 -0.81 -2.66 24.68
CA LYS A 228 -1.22 -1.32 25.16
C LYS A 228 -2.72 -1.07 24.94
N CYS A 229 -3.23 -1.62 23.86
CA CYS A 229 -4.64 -1.73 23.56
C CYS A 229 -4.86 -2.96 22.67
N ARG A 230 -6.13 -3.32 22.45
CA ARG A 230 -6.53 -4.37 21.52
C ARG A 230 -7.82 -3.99 20.81
N PHE A 231 -8.06 -4.62 19.66
CA PHE A 231 -9.29 -4.45 18.90
C PHE A 231 -10.33 -5.45 19.38
N SER A 232 -11.58 -5.00 19.46
CA SER A 232 -12.73 -5.90 19.52
C SER A 232 -13.03 -6.48 18.13
N GLU A 233 -13.99 -7.40 18.06
CA GLU A 233 -14.47 -7.97 16.80
C GLU A 233 -15.15 -6.94 15.88
N SER A 234 -15.63 -5.82 16.44
CA SER A 234 -16.32 -4.77 15.70
C SER A 234 -15.37 -3.65 15.23
N THR A 235 -14.09 -3.74 15.56
CA THR A 235 -13.05 -2.80 15.14
C THR A 235 -12.35 -3.28 13.88
N SER A 236 -12.11 -2.37 12.94
CA SER A 236 -11.39 -2.65 11.70
C SER A 236 -10.20 -1.72 11.55
N TRP A 237 -9.11 -2.21 10.96
CA TRP A 237 -7.88 -1.43 10.78
C TRP A 237 -7.46 -1.41 9.31
N VAL A 238 -7.33 -0.20 8.77
CA VAL A 238 -6.82 0.09 7.43
C VAL A 238 -5.41 0.67 7.55
N ALA A 239 -4.41 -0.05 7.05
CA ALA A 239 -3.02 0.38 7.03
C ALA A 239 -2.62 0.86 5.63
N LEU A 240 -2.32 2.16 5.50
CA LEU A 240 -1.93 2.78 4.23
C LEU A 240 -0.41 2.95 4.17
N SER A 241 0.25 2.20 3.30
CA SER A 241 1.69 2.33 3.00
C SER A 241 2.60 2.30 4.23
N SER A 242 2.31 1.40 5.18
CA SER A 242 3.14 1.25 6.39
C SER A 242 4.47 0.58 6.03
N PRO A 243 5.63 1.19 6.31
CA PRO A 243 6.92 0.64 5.91
C PRO A 243 7.35 -0.47 6.88
N MET A 244 6.72 -1.64 6.78
CA MET A 244 6.92 -2.77 7.69
C MET A 244 8.37 -3.26 7.75
N THR A 245 9.11 -3.14 6.64
CA THR A 245 10.55 -3.45 6.54
C THR A 245 11.43 -2.19 6.56
N GLY A 246 10.85 -1.05 6.93
CA GLY A 246 11.50 0.26 6.88
C GLY A 246 11.51 0.88 5.49
N SER A 247 12.28 1.96 5.34
CA SER A 247 12.42 2.73 4.11
C SER A 247 13.89 3.02 3.83
N MET A 248 14.28 3.02 2.56
CA MET A 248 15.61 3.44 2.12
C MET A 248 15.82 4.96 2.19
N ALA A 249 14.74 5.75 2.30
CA ALA A 249 14.83 7.21 2.29
C ALA A 249 15.60 7.79 3.49
N PRO A 250 15.35 7.34 4.75
CA PRO A 250 16.20 7.69 5.90
C PRO A 250 17.69 7.40 5.68
N ASP A 251 18.04 6.26 5.08
CA ASP A 251 19.44 5.92 4.81
C ASP A 251 20.10 6.91 3.84
N TYR A 252 19.39 7.24 2.77
CA TYR A 252 19.85 8.20 1.79
C TYR A 252 20.03 9.60 2.40
N LEU A 253 19.02 10.09 3.11
CA LEU A 253 19.04 11.40 3.78
C LEU A 253 20.14 11.47 4.85
N GLN A 254 20.28 10.43 5.68
CA GLN A 254 21.32 10.37 6.70
C GLN A 254 22.71 10.40 6.05
N GLY A 255 22.90 9.72 4.93
CA GLY A 255 24.14 9.79 4.15
C GLY A 255 24.45 11.17 3.57
N ILE A 256 23.43 11.97 3.24
CA ILE A 256 23.63 13.37 2.83
C ILE A 256 23.95 14.24 4.05
N CYS A 257 23.11 14.22 5.09
CA CYS A 257 23.25 15.11 6.26
C CYS A 257 24.56 14.88 7.02
N THR A 258 25.13 13.69 6.97
CA THR A 258 26.43 13.37 7.61
C THR A 258 27.64 13.56 6.68
N SER A 259 27.42 13.88 5.41
CA SER A 259 28.51 14.02 4.43
C SER A 259 29.27 15.32 4.60
N LYS A 260 30.55 15.22 4.98
CA LYS A 260 31.47 16.37 5.07
C LYS A 260 31.77 17.04 3.73
N ASN A 261 31.52 16.33 2.62
CA ASN A 261 31.83 16.78 1.25
C ASN A 261 30.62 17.43 0.55
N LYS A 262 29.44 17.45 1.18
CA LYS A 262 28.20 18.02 0.61
C LYS A 262 27.71 19.26 1.38
N LYS A 263 28.62 20.06 1.95
CA LYS A 263 28.27 21.18 2.86
C LYS A 263 27.22 22.15 2.33
N VAL A 264 27.25 22.49 1.04
CA VAL A 264 26.25 23.38 0.41
C VAL A 264 24.86 22.73 0.40
N VAL A 265 24.79 21.45 0.01
CA VAL A 265 23.53 20.69 -0.01
C VAL A 265 23.02 20.46 1.41
N VAL A 266 23.89 20.14 2.35
CA VAL A 266 23.55 19.98 3.78
C VAL A 266 23.02 21.30 4.34
N GLY A 267 23.66 22.44 4.05
CA GLY A 267 23.19 23.75 4.49
C GLY A 267 21.83 24.12 3.92
N LEU A 268 21.54 23.75 2.67
CA LEU A 268 20.20 23.95 2.08
C LEU A 268 19.14 23.06 2.76
N LEU A 269 19.47 21.79 3.03
CA LEU A 269 18.56 20.86 3.70
C LEU A 269 18.35 21.22 5.18
N ASP A 270 19.35 21.80 5.84
CA ASP A 270 19.24 22.34 7.20
C ASP A 270 18.25 23.52 7.25
N LEU A 271 18.32 24.42 6.26
CA LEU A 271 17.42 25.58 6.16
C LEU A 271 15.93 25.17 6.03
N ILE A 272 15.64 24.04 5.37
CA ILE A 272 14.28 23.53 5.20
C ILE A 272 13.89 22.46 6.23
N GLY A 273 14.73 22.21 7.25
CA GLY A 273 14.45 21.28 8.35
C GLY A 273 14.56 19.80 7.99
N GLU A 274 15.22 19.47 6.88
CA GLU A 274 15.47 18.10 6.43
C GLU A 274 16.78 17.52 7.02
N CYS A 275 17.74 18.41 7.36
CA CYS A 275 18.89 18.09 8.20
C CYS A 275 18.83 18.89 9.52
N PRO A 276 19.34 18.34 10.64
CA PRO A 276 19.62 16.92 10.83
C PRO A 276 18.34 16.09 10.68
N VAL A 277 18.46 14.86 10.20
CA VAL A 277 17.30 13.98 10.00
C VAL A 277 16.58 13.79 11.35
N PHE A 278 15.30 14.16 11.42
CA PHE A 278 14.56 14.09 12.68
C PHE A 278 14.37 12.65 13.17
N LYS A 279 14.25 12.51 14.50
CA LYS A 279 14.31 11.23 15.21
C LYS A 279 13.27 10.22 14.72
N ALA A 280 12.05 10.66 14.46
CA ALA A 280 11.01 9.78 13.96
C ALA A 280 11.37 9.19 12.58
N ARG A 281 11.96 9.98 11.66
CA ARG A 281 12.36 9.48 10.33
C ARG A 281 13.53 8.49 10.42
N LEU A 282 14.47 8.72 11.33
CA LEU A 282 15.53 7.73 11.62
C LEU A 282 14.98 6.43 12.23
N SER A 283 13.77 6.43 12.78
CA SER A 283 13.18 5.20 13.32
C SER A 283 12.64 4.26 12.25
N THR A 284 12.49 4.72 11.00
CA THR A 284 11.96 3.93 9.87
C THR A 284 13.06 3.50 8.90
N ILE A 285 14.28 3.32 9.38
CA ILE A 285 15.42 2.82 8.59
C ILE A 285 15.10 1.42 8.03
N TYR A 286 15.52 1.18 6.79
CA TYR A 286 15.34 -0.10 6.11
C TYR A 286 16.07 -1.23 6.83
N GLN A 287 15.41 -2.39 6.93
CA GLN A 287 16.01 -3.59 7.50
C GLN A 287 17.24 -4.01 6.67
N GLY A 288 18.37 -4.25 7.34
CA GLY A 288 19.66 -4.53 6.68
C GLY A 288 20.23 -3.32 5.90
N GLY A 289 19.62 -2.14 6.04
CA GLY A 289 20.09 -0.89 5.45
C GLY A 289 21.39 -0.40 6.06
N LYS A 290 22.01 0.60 5.42
CA LYS A 290 23.35 1.10 5.77
C LYS A 290 23.42 1.61 7.22
N TYR A 291 22.34 2.21 7.71
CA TYR A 291 22.25 2.75 9.06
C TYR A 291 21.38 1.89 9.98
N SER A 292 21.06 0.65 9.58
CA SER A 292 20.31 -0.26 10.45
C SER A 292 21.17 -0.76 11.62
N SER A 293 20.50 -1.36 12.59
CA SER A 293 21.10 -2.03 13.74
C SER A 293 20.36 -3.32 14.02
N PRO A 294 20.95 -4.30 14.73
CA PRO A 294 20.26 -5.53 15.10
C PRO A 294 18.92 -5.29 15.82
N THR A 295 18.82 -4.23 16.64
CA THR A 295 17.58 -3.84 17.31
C THR A 295 16.52 -3.28 16.35
N ILE A 296 16.92 -2.61 15.26
CA ILE A 296 16.01 -2.14 14.21
C ILE A 296 15.53 -3.34 13.39
N ASP A 297 16.45 -4.21 12.97
CA ASP A 297 16.13 -5.38 12.16
C ASP A 297 15.22 -6.36 12.91
N ALA A 298 15.51 -6.62 14.19
CA ALA A 298 14.67 -7.48 15.02
C ALA A 298 13.25 -6.91 15.19
N ALA A 299 13.11 -5.58 15.27
CA ALA A 299 11.82 -4.93 15.40
C ALA A 299 10.97 -5.03 14.12
N SER A 300 11.60 -5.15 12.95
CA SER A 300 10.93 -5.41 11.66
C SER A 300 10.45 -6.87 11.51
N ASN A 301 11.01 -7.78 12.31
CA ASN A 301 10.69 -9.22 12.29
C ASN A 301 9.58 -9.62 13.28
N VAL A 302 9.05 -8.67 14.08
CA VAL A 302 7.87 -8.92 14.92
C VAL A 302 6.64 -8.80 14.02
N GLN A 303 6.38 -9.86 13.26
CA GLN A 303 5.16 -10.08 12.48
C GLN A 303 4.53 -11.41 12.90
#